data_AF-A0A9N8V5M5-F1
#
_entry.id   AF-A0A9N8V5M5-F1
#
_cell.length_a   1.000
_cell.length_b   1.000
_cell.length_c   1.000
_cell.angle_alpha   90.00
_cell.angle_beta   90.00
_cell.angle_gamma   90.00
#
_symmetry.space_group_name_H-M   'P 1'
#
loop_
_entity.id
_entity.type
_entity.pdbx_description
1 polymer ?
#
loop_
_entity_poly.entity_id
_entity_poly.type
_entity_poly.pdbx_seq_one_letter_code
_entity_poly.pdbx_strand_id
1 'polypeptide(L)'
;MLKPKVISQVLQQATTGGVKATLLLNSEGSPLVFVSEAGDRDARVYAAIASNVWSTFEKNTKPLTKEDPTIGSGVGSGNGGGINNALKFLLVECEEGNLAITTVTNMLLCLVARTDVALGILKAKTDALARHLEEPFQRVSTYTQSSS
;
A
#
# COMPACT_ATOMS: atom_id res chain seq x y z
N MET A 1 -1.06 22.49 3.55
CA MET A 1 -0.27 21.47 4.28
C MET A 1 -1.24 20.55 5.03
N LEU A 2 -1.22 19.24 4.77
CA LEU A 2 -2.00 18.28 5.54
C LEU A 2 -1.45 18.24 6.98
N LYS A 3 -2.31 18.35 8.00
CA LYS A 3 -1.87 18.33 9.40
C LYS A 3 -1.59 16.87 9.82
N PRO A 4 -0.35 16.51 10.23
CA PRO A 4 0.00 15.14 10.62
C PRO A 4 -0.94 14.52 11.66
N LYS A 5 -1.46 15.34 12.59
CA LYS A 5 -2.42 14.93 13.62
C LYS A 5 -3.71 14.34 13.04
N VAL A 6 -4.20 14.84 11.91
CA VAL A 6 -5.44 14.36 11.28
C VAL A 6 -5.22 12.98 10.68
N ILE A 7 -4.07 12.74 10.04
CA ILE A 7 -3.71 11.42 9.50
C ILE A 7 -3.61 10.39 10.63
N SER A 8 -2.94 10.73 11.73
CA SER A 8 -2.85 9.84 12.89
C SER A 8 -4.22 9.46 13.45
N GLN A 9 -5.16 10.41 13.53
CA GLN A 9 -6.52 10.14 13.99
C GLN A 9 -7.28 9.20 13.05
N VAL A 10 -7.16 9.39 11.73
CA VAL A 10 -7.77 8.50 10.73
C VAL A 10 -7.19 7.09 10.81
N LEU A 11 -5.85 6.97 10.91
CA LEU A 11 -5.19 5.68 11.07
C LEU A 11 -5.66 4.96 12.34
N GLN A 12 -5.82 5.71 13.43
CA GLN A 12 -6.30 5.18 14.71
C GLN A 12 -7.74 4.65 14.63
N GLN A 13 -8.61 5.26 13.82
CA GLN A 13 -9.97 4.72 13.59
C GLN A 13 -9.95 3.37 12.88
N ALA A 14 -8.97 3.15 11.99
CA ALA A 14 -8.78 1.87 11.30
C ALA A 14 -8.17 0.79 12.23
N THR A 15 -7.40 1.18 13.25
CA THR A 15 -6.79 0.30 14.27
C THR A 15 -7.80 -0.15 15.32
N THR A 16 -8.81 -0.90 14.89
CA THR A 16 -9.87 -1.44 15.76
C THR A 16 -10.27 -2.84 15.31
N GLY A 17 -10.94 -3.61 16.16
CA GLY A 17 -11.51 -4.91 15.80
C GLY A 17 -10.44 -5.94 15.40
N GLY A 18 -9.33 -6.01 16.14
CA GLY A 18 -8.24 -6.97 15.94
C GLY A 18 -7.12 -6.50 15.01
N VAL A 19 -7.20 -5.29 14.44
CA VAL A 19 -6.08 -4.64 13.75
C VAL A 19 -5.11 -4.10 14.81
N LYS A 20 -3.90 -4.68 14.88
CA LYS A 20 -2.84 -4.33 15.85
C LYS A 20 -2.05 -3.08 15.46
N ALA A 21 -1.88 -2.85 14.15
CA ALA A 21 -1.13 -1.71 13.66
C ALA A 21 -1.65 -1.22 12.30
N THR A 22 -1.56 0.09 12.08
CA THR A 22 -1.85 0.75 10.81
C THR A 22 -0.69 1.69 10.50
N LEU A 23 -0.06 1.50 9.35
CA LEU A 23 1.20 2.14 8.99
C LEU A 23 1.06 2.80 7.61
N LEU A 24 1.44 4.06 7.51
CA LEU A 24 1.73 4.73 6.25
C LEU A 24 3.24 4.92 6.15
N LEU A 25 3.87 4.34 5.13
CA LEU A 25 5.32 4.29 4.96
C LEU A 25 5.73 4.63 3.52
N ASN A 26 7.00 5.00 3.33
CA ASN A 26 7.58 5.20 2.00
C ASN A 26 8.06 3.87 1.39
N SER A 27 8.52 3.90 0.12
CA SER A 27 9.07 2.73 -0.58
C SER A 27 10.27 2.08 0.11
N GLU A 28 11.03 2.85 0.90
CA GLU A 28 12.22 2.39 1.61
C GLU A 28 11.91 1.69 2.94
N GLY A 29 10.63 1.58 3.32
CA GLY A 29 10.22 0.94 4.58
C GLY A 29 10.31 1.84 5.80
N SER A 30 10.49 3.15 5.63
CA SER A 30 10.42 4.11 6.72
C SER A 30 8.97 4.54 6.97
N PRO A 31 8.42 4.33 8.18
CA PRO A 31 7.07 4.79 8.51
C PRO A 31 7.03 6.32 8.62
N LEU A 32 6.05 6.92 7.95
CA LEU A 32 5.76 8.36 7.98
C LEU A 32 4.76 8.67 9.11
N VAL A 33 3.71 7.85 9.21
CA VAL A 33 2.71 7.91 10.28
C VAL A 33 2.32 6.49 10.62
N PHE A 34 2.21 6.17 11.91
CA PHE A 34 1.81 4.85 12.34
C PHE A 34 1.02 4.89 13.65
N VAL A 35 0.20 3.87 13.84
CA VAL A 35 -0.44 3.52 15.10
C VAL A 35 -0.16 2.04 15.32
N SER A 36 0.31 1.66 16.50
CA SER A 36 0.69 0.29 16.83
C SER A 36 0.35 0.01 18.29
N GLU A 37 -0.36 -1.07 18.57
CA GLU A 37 -0.66 -1.54 19.92
C GLU A 37 0.61 -2.04 20.64
N ALA A 38 1.56 -2.62 19.90
CA ALA A 38 2.78 -3.20 20.44
C ALA A 38 3.94 -2.19 20.61
N GLY A 39 3.74 -0.96 20.13
CA GLY A 39 4.69 0.14 20.24
C GLY A 39 5.52 0.40 18.98
N ASP A 40 6.43 1.38 19.09
CA ASP A 40 7.14 2.00 17.97
C ASP A 40 8.16 1.08 17.29
N ARG A 41 8.81 0.19 18.06
CA ARG A 41 9.82 -0.73 17.51
C ARG A 41 9.18 -1.67 16.49
N ASP A 42 8.05 -2.27 16.86
CA ASP A 42 7.36 -3.24 16.00
C ASP A 42 6.78 -2.56 14.77
N ALA A 43 6.24 -1.35 14.91
CA ALA A 43 5.78 -0.56 13.77
C ALA A 43 6.87 -0.35 12.71
N ARG A 44 8.12 -0.11 13.13
CA ARG A 44 9.26 0.04 12.22
C ARG A 44 9.66 -1.28 11.58
N VAL A 45 9.61 -2.38 12.34
CA VAL A 45 9.89 -3.73 11.81
C VAL A 45 8.84 -4.11 10.76
N TYR A 46 7.56 -3.94 11.06
CA TYR A 46 6.46 -4.18 10.12
C TYR A 46 6.58 -3.34 8.86
N ALA A 47 6.96 -2.06 8.97
CA ALA A 47 7.16 -1.19 7.82
C ALA A 47 8.30 -1.70 6.90
N ALA A 48 9.44 -2.07 7.47
CA ALA A 48 10.56 -2.61 6.71
C ALA A 48 10.24 -3.94 6.02
N ILE A 49 9.48 -4.82 6.68
CA ILE A 49 9.04 -6.09 6.07
C ILE A 49 8.05 -5.80 4.95
N ALA A 50 7.04 -4.96 5.20
CA ALA A 50 6.02 -4.64 4.23
C ALA A 50 6.61 -4.02 2.94
N SER A 51 7.58 -3.10 3.06
CA SER A 51 8.23 -2.49 1.89
C SER A 51 9.05 -3.50 1.08
N ASN A 52 9.79 -4.39 1.76
CA ASN A 52 10.58 -5.43 1.09
C ASN A 52 9.69 -6.45 0.36
N VAL A 53 8.60 -6.88 1.00
CA VAL A 53 7.62 -7.78 0.39
C VAL A 53 6.97 -7.12 -0.82
N TRP A 54 6.44 -5.90 -0.67
CA TRP A 54 5.83 -5.16 -1.78
C TRP A 54 6.80 -5.01 -2.95
N SER A 55 8.00 -4.50 -2.69
CA SER A 55 9.02 -4.25 -3.72
C SER A 55 9.41 -5.52 -4.47
N THR A 56 9.47 -6.65 -3.77
CA THR A 56 9.76 -7.94 -4.40
C THR A 56 8.67 -8.33 -5.39
N PHE A 57 7.40 -8.28 -4.98
CA PHE A 57 6.30 -8.63 -5.89
C PHE A 57 6.17 -7.63 -7.03
N GLU A 58 6.23 -6.33 -6.75
CA GLU A 58 6.12 -5.28 -7.76
C GLU A 58 7.18 -5.41 -8.87
N LYS A 59 8.43 -5.69 -8.50
CA LYS A 59 9.53 -5.93 -9.46
C LYS A 59 9.28 -7.14 -10.36
N ASN A 60 8.66 -8.18 -9.83
CA ASN A 60 8.36 -9.42 -10.56
C ASN A 60 7.04 -9.37 -11.33
N THR A 61 6.16 -8.40 -11.09
CA THR A 61 4.92 -8.20 -11.85
C THR A 61 5.09 -7.37 -13.12
N LYS A 62 6.26 -6.74 -13.33
CA LYS A 62 6.55 -5.99 -14.56
C LYS A 62 6.47 -6.93 -15.77
N PRO A 63 5.74 -6.56 -16.84
CA PRO A 63 5.58 -7.44 -18.00
C PRO A 63 6.95 -7.83 -18.58
N LEU A 64 7.06 -9.07 -19.08
CA LEU A 64 8.21 -9.57 -19.86
C LEU A 64 8.37 -8.84 -21.21
N THR A 65 8.00 -7.57 -21.33
CA THR A 65 8.38 -6.73 -22.47
C THR A 65 9.77 -6.15 -22.21
N LYS A 66 10.75 -7.03 -21.97
CA LYS A 66 12.09 -6.74 -22.45
C LYS A 66 12.09 -7.31 -23.86
N GLU A 67 11.89 -6.40 -24.78
CA GLU A 67 12.04 -6.56 -26.21
C GLU A 67 13.37 -7.31 -26.46
N ASP A 68 13.29 -8.62 -26.63
CA ASP A 68 14.34 -9.36 -27.33
C ASP A 68 14.21 -8.92 -28.80
N PRO A 69 15.19 -8.19 -29.37
CA PRO A 69 15.05 -7.63 -30.72
C PRO A 69 15.04 -8.69 -31.82
N THR A 70 15.20 -9.98 -31.49
CA THR A 70 15.54 -11.01 -32.47
C THR A 70 14.45 -12.01 -32.80
N ILE A 71 13.33 -12.06 -32.06
CA ILE A 71 12.24 -12.98 -32.37
C ILE A 71 10.95 -12.21 -32.64
N GLY A 72 10.72 -11.95 -33.92
CA GLY A 72 9.41 -11.56 -34.44
C GLY A 72 8.37 -12.64 -34.16
N SER A 73 7.43 -12.31 -33.28
CA SER A 73 6.08 -12.88 -33.21
C SER A 73 5.23 -11.84 -32.50
N GLY A 74 4.34 -11.10 -33.16
CA GLY A 74 3.43 -11.56 -34.20
C GLY A 74 2.06 -11.91 -33.63
N VAL A 75 1.49 -11.08 -32.75
CA VAL A 75 0.03 -10.96 -32.56
C VAL A 75 -0.31 -9.50 -32.23
N GLY A 76 -0.98 -8.84 -33.18
CA GLY A 76 -2.02 -7.86 -32.88
C GLY A 76 -1.60 -6.40 -32.67
N SER A 77 -1.41 -5.68 -33.77
CA SER A 77 -1.95 -4.32 -33.87
C SER A 77 -3.47 -4.42 -33.66
N GLY A 78 -3.93 -4.11 -32.45
CA GLY A 78 -5.33 -4.00 -32.10
C GLY A 78 -5.45 -2.89 -31.05
N ASN A 79 -6.34 -1.93 -31.29
CA ASN A 79 -6.76 -0.98 -30.25
C ASN A 79 -7.34 -1.78 -29.08
N GLY A 80 -6.52 -2.05 -28.05
CA GLY A 80 -6.90 -2.87 -26.91
C GLY A 80 -6.15 -2.38 -25.68
N GLY A 81 -6.90 -1.82 -24.72
CA GLY A 81 -6.34 -1.23 -23.50
C GLY A 81 -5.35 -2.16 -22.83
N GLY A 82 -4.10 -1.70 -22.68
CA GLY A 82 -3.07 -2.42 -21.96
C GLY A 82 -3.58 -2.79 -20.57
N ILE A 83 -3.63 -4.08 -20.27
CA ILE A 83 -3.88 -4.57 -18.92
C ILE A 83 -2.74 -4.05 -18.04
N ASN A 84 -3.03 -3.01 -17.26
CA ASN A 84 -2.12 -2.48 -16.25
C ASN A 84 -1.87 -3.59 -15.22
N ASN A 85 -0.79 -4.35 -15.43
CA ASN A 85 -0.41 -5.49 -14.61
C ASN A 85 0.33 -5.08 -13.32
N ALA A 86 0.12 -3.83 -12.89
CA ALA A 86 0.71 -3.28 -11.69
C ALA A 86 0.12 -3.96 -10.45
N LEU A 87 0.97 -4.26 -9.48
CA LEU A 87 0.55 -4.79 -8.20
C LEU A 87 -0.42 -3.82 -7.51
N LYS A 88 -1.62 -4.29 -7.17
CA LYS A 88 -2.65 -3.45 -6.55
C LYS A 88 -2.78 -3.69 -5.06
N PHE A 89 -2.61 -4.93 -4.61
CA PHE A 89 -2.89 -5.31 -3.23
C PHE A 89 -2.16 -6.62 -2.88
N LEU A 90 -1.68 -6.73 -1.65
CA LEU A 90 -1.15 -7.97 -1.08
C LEU A 90 -1.88 -8.29 0.22
N LEU A 91 -2.31 -9.55 0.36
CA LEU A 91 -2.73 -10.15 1.61
C LEU A 91 -1.72 -11.22 1.98
N VAL A 92 -1.18 -11.14 3.19
CA VAL A 92 -0.18 -12.08 3.70
C VAL A 92 -0.72 -12.69 4.98
N GLU A 93 -0.93 -13.99 4.98
CA GLU A 93 -1.33 -14.75 6.15
C GLU A 93 -0.08 -15.30 6.84
N CYS A 94 0.04 -15.12 8.16
CA CYS A 94 1.17 -15.63 8.93
C CYS A 94 0.67 -16.27 10.23
N GLU A 95 1.49 -17.13 10.84
CA GLU A 95 1.15 -17.83 12.08
C GLU A 95 0.80 -16.87 13.23
N GLU A 96 1.43 -15.68 13.28
CA GLU A 96 1.24 -14.69 14.35
C GLU A 96 0.62 -13.36 13.88
N GLY A 97 -0.18 -13.40 12.83
CA GLY A 97 -0.96 -12.26 12.38
C GLY A 97 -0.92 -12.07 10.87
N ASN A 98 -1.89 -11.32 10.37
CA ASN A 98 -2.11 -11.16 8.94
C ASN A 98 -1.82 -9.72 8.52
N LEU A 99 -1.25 -9.55 7.34
CA LEU A 99 -0.91 -8.24 6.78
C LEU A 99 -1.76 -7.96 5.54
N ALA A 100 -2.16 -6.71 5.39
CA ALA A 100 -2.73 -6.18 4.16
C ALA A 100 -1.93 -4.96 3.71
N ILE A 101 -1.41 -5.01 2.49
CA ILE A 101 -0.54 -3.97 1.93
C ILE A 101 -1.15 -3.47 0.62
N THR A 102 -1.26 -2.16 0.47
CA THR A 102 -1.69 -1.48 -0.76
C THR A 102 -0.88 -0.20 -0.95
N THR A 103 -0.97 0.40 -2.14
CA THR A 103 -0.48 1.74 -2.38
C THR A 103 -1.56 2.79 -2.14
N VAL A 104 -1.13 3.97 -1.67
CA VAL A 104 -1.93 5.20 -1.63
C VAL A 104 -1.03 6.28 -2.20
N THR A 105 -1.42 6.86 -3.34
CA THR A 105 -0.59 7.79 -4.14
C THR A 105 0.81 7.23 -4.45
N ASN A 106 1.84 7.65 -3.72
CA ASN A 106 3.23 7.22 -3.85
C ASN A 106 3.78 6.57 -2.57
N MET A 107 2.90 6.21 -1.64
CA MET A 107 3.22 5.62 -0.34
C MET A 107 2.61 4.22 -0.23
N LEU A 108 3.11 3.43 0.71
CA LEU A 108 2.55 2.14 1.08
C LEU A 108 1.71 2.28 2.33
N LEU A 109 0.49 1.74 2.28
CA LEU A 109 -0.40 1.56 3.42
C LEU A 109 -0.38 0.09 3.83
N CYS A 110 -0.04 -0.16 5.09
CA CYS A 110 0.03 -1.49 5.66
C CYS A 110 -0.83 -1.58 6.93
N LEU A 111 -1.72 -2.57 6.99
CA LEU A 111 -2.43 -2.95 8.21
C LEU A 111 -1.93 -4.31 8.68
N VAL A 112 -1.69 -4.42 9.98
CA VAL A 112 -1.33 -5.67 10.66
C VAL A 112 -2.47 -6.04 11.59
N ALA A 113 -2.98 -7.26 11.47
CA ALA A 113 -4.08 -7.77 12.27
C ALA A 113 -3.73 -9.08 12.96
N ARG A 114 -4.50 -9.41 14.00
CA ARG A 114 -4.49 -10.75 14.60
C ARG A 114 -5.00 -11.80 13.61
N THR A 115 -4.69 -13.05 13.90
CA THR A 115 -5.09 -14.22 13.08
C THR A 115 -6.59 -14.50 13.10
N ASP A 116 -7.33 -14.00 14.10
CA ASP A 116 -8.78 -14.13 14.21
C ASP A 116 -9.55 -13.18 13.27
N VAL A 117 -8.87 -12.21 12.66
CA VAL A 117 -9.49 -11.25 11.74
C VAL A 117 -9.57 -11.85 10.34
N ALA A 118 -10.80 -12.01 9.84
CA ALA A 118 -11.04 -12.49 8.49
C ALA A 118 -10.37 -11.58 7.44
N LEU A 119 -9.65 -12.18 6.49
CA LEU A 119 -8.91 -11.45 5.45
C LEU A 119 -9.80 -10.50 4.63
N GLY A 120 -11.07 -10.86 4.41
CA GLY A 120 -12.04 -9.99 3.73
C GLY A 120 -12.31 -8.69 4.49
N ILE A 121 -12.41 -8.75 5.83
CA ILE A 121 -12.58 -7.57 6.68
C ILE A 121 -11.30 -6.73 6.69
N LEU A 122 -10.14 -7.37 6.83
CA LEU A 122 -8.86 -6.69 6.79
C LEU A 122 -8.68 -5.94 5.45
N LYS A 123 -8.95 -6.60 4.32
CA LYS A 123 -8.94 -5.99 2.99
C LYS A 123 -9.91 -4.81 2.89
N ALA A 124 -11.16 -4.99 3.33
CA ALA A 124 -12.17 -3.93 3.25
C ALA A 124 -11.79 -2.70 4.06
N LYS A 125 -11.20 -2.88 5.25
CA LYS A 125 -10.67 -1.79 6.07
C LYS A 125 -9.52 -1.07 5.39
N THR A 126 -8.55 -1.81 4.84
CA THR A 126 -7.42 -1.23 4.10
C THR A 126 -7.91 -0.44 2.89
N ASP A 127 -8.83 -0.99 2.09
CA ASP A 127 -9.41 -0.31 0.91
C ASP A 127 -10.17 0.96 1.31
N ALA A 128 -10.98 0.92 2.37
CA ALA A 128 -11.72 2.08 2.86
C ALA A 128 -10.77 3.18 3.34
N LEU A 129 -9.71 2.81 4.05
CA LEU A 129 -8.70 3.74 4.52
C LEU A 129 -7.91 4.35 3.36
N ALA A 130 -7.52 3.54 2.36
CA ALA A 130 -6.83 4.01 1.18
C ALA A 130 -7.64 5.11 0.45
N ARG A 131 -8.93 4.86 0.19
CA ARG A 131 -9.83 5.85 -0.45
C ARG A 131 -9.96 7.13 0.37
N HIS A 132 -10.09 7.00 1.69
CA HIS A 132 -10.21 8.16 2.58
C HIS A 132 -8.92 8.99 2.65
N LEU A 133 -7.76 8.37 2.42
CA LEU A 133 -6.47 9.05 2.35
C LEU A 133 -6.18 9.64 0.96
N GLU A 134 -6.65 9.03 -0.13
CA GLU A 134 -6.46 9.55 -1.49
C GLU A 134 -7.07 10.96 -1.67
N GLU A 135 -8.30 11.18 -1.22
CA GLU A 135 -9.01 12.46 -1.35
C GLU A 135 -8.22 13.65 -0.75
N PRO A 136 -7.73 13.61 0.49
CA PRO A 136 -6.94 14.70 1.06
C PRO A 136 -5.55 14.84 0.44
N PHE A 137 -4.92 13.74 -0.02
CA PHE A 137 -3.62 13.83 -0.69
C PHE A 137 -3.72 14.50 -2.08
N GLN A 138 -4.76 14.18 -2.87
CA GLN A 138 -4.99 14.81 -4.18
C GLN A 138 -5.10 16.34 -4.09
N ARG A 139 -5.78 16.85 -3.06
CA ARG A 139 -5.93 18.29 -2.80
C ARG A 139 -4.60 18.99 -2.49
N VAL A 140 -3.63 18.31 -1.88
CA VAL A 140 -2.33 18.92 -1.59
C VAL A 140 -1.45 18.96 -2.84
N SER A 141 -1.48 17.92 -3.67
CA SER A 141 -0.74 17.89 -4.93
C SER A 141 -1.21 18.94 -5.94
N THR A 142 -2.48 19.33 -5.93
CA THR A 142 -3.01 20.41 -6.80
C THR A 142 -2.55 21.80 -6.39
N TYR A 143 -2.30 22.04 -5.10
CA TYR A 143 -1.82 23.34 -4.60
C TYR A 143 -0.35 23.62 -4.95
N THR A 144 0.48 22.58 -5.10
CA THR A 144 1.90 22.76 -5.45
C THR A 144 2.14 23.08 -6.93
N GLN A 145 1.17 22.82 -7.82
CA GLN A 145 1.28 23.15 -9.25
C GLN A 145 0.76 24.55 -9.61
N SER A 146 -0.03 25.19 -8.75
CA SER A 146 -0.56 26.55 -8.99
C SER A 146 0.31 27.68 -8.42
N SER A 147 1.43 27.34 -7.79
CA SER A 147 2.38 28.29 -7.19
C SER A 147 3.74 28.33 -7.90
N SER A 148 3.81 27.81 -9.13
CA SER A 148 5.00 27.82 -10.00
C SER A 148 4.66 28.41 -11.35
#